data_AF-A0A1U6HKQ0-F1
#
_entry.id   AF-A0A1U6HKQ0-F1
#
_cell.length_a   1.000
_cell.length_b   1.000
_cell.length_c   1.000
_cell.angle_alpha   90.00
_cell.angle_beta   90.00
_cell.angle_gamma   90.00
#
_symmetry.space_group_name_H-M   'P 1'
#
loop_
_entity.id
_entity.type
_entity.pdbx_description
1 polymer ?
#
loop_
_entity_poly.entity_id
_entity_poly.type
_entity_poly.pdbx_seq_one_letter_code
_entity_poly.pdbx_strand_id
1 'polypeptide(L)' 'MTERIFRLLERQQRLDALLRLAQGRRFADPHEIALLKRMKTRIRDRLSRHLPPIAGRLSL' A
#
# COMPACT_ATOMS: atom_id res chain seq x y z
N MET A 1 11.27 -2.54 14.77
CA MET A 1 11.03 -2.26 13.33
C MET A 1 12.33 -1.78 12.71
N THR A 2 12.82 -2.41 11.64
CA THR A 2 14.00 -1.90 10.91
C THR A 2 13.63 -0.71 10.04
N GLU A 3 14.57 0.21 9.85
CA GLU A 3 14.50 1.37 8.95
C GLU A 3 13.95 1.03 7.55
N ARG A 4 14.28 -0.16 7.03
CA ARG A 4 13.75 -0.67 5.76
C ARG A 4 12.24 -0.91 5.77
N ILE A 5 11.68 -1.43 6.86
CA ILE A 5 10.23 -1.68 6.98
C ILE A 5 9.51 -0.35 7.19
N PHE A 6 10.10 0.58 7.97
CA PHE A 6 9.57 1.93 8.14
C PHE A 6 9.40 2.65 6.80
N ARG A 7 10.45 2.68 5.95
CA ARG A 7 10.37 3.27 4.62
C ARG A 7 9.34 2.60 3.69
N LEU A 8 9.13 1.28 3.81
CA LEU A 8 8.10 0.58 3.05
C LEU A 8 6.69 0.97 3.50
N LEU A 9 6.46 1.10 4.81
CA LEU A 9 5.18 1.56 5.36
C LEU A 9 4.91 3.01 4.97
N GLU A 10 5.90 3.89 5.06
CA GLU A 10 5.78 5.29 4.65
C GLU A 10 5.41 5.40 3.16
N ARG A 11 6.09 4.63 2.30
CA ARG A 11 5.78 4.59 0.88
C ARG A 11 4.36 4.05 0.61
N GLN A 12 3.89 3.10 1.40
CA GLN A 12 2.52 2.60 1.31
C GLN A 12 1.49 3.68 1.68
N GLN A 13 1.72 4.42 2.76
CA GLN A 13 0.85 5.52 3.19
C GLN A 13 0.79 6.63 2.12
N ARG A 14 1.93 6.98 1.50
CA ARG A 14 1.97 7.95 0.40
C ARG A 14 1.17 7.49 -0.81
N LEU A 15 1.29 6.21 -1.20
CA LEU A 15 0.48 5.67 -2.30
C LEU A 15 -1.02 5.69 -1.98
N ASP A 16 -1.40 5.46 -0.72
CA ASP A 16 -2.80 5.55 -0.30
C ASP A 16 -3.34 6.97 -0.39
N ALA A 17 -2.55 7.97 0.00
CA ALA A 17 -2.92 9.37 -0.19
C ALA A 17 -3.08 9.72 -1.68
N LEU A 18 -2.14 9.32 -2.53
CA LEU A 18 -2.22 9.53 -3.97
C LEU A 18 -3.44 8.85 -4.60
N LEU A 19 -3.75 7.64 -4.17
CA LEU A 19 -4.93 6.91 -4.65
C LEU A 19 -6.23 7.62 -4.27
N ARG A 20 -6.34 8.10 -3.01
CA ARG A 20 -7.50 8.88 -2.55
C ARG A 20 -7.64 10.17 -3.34
N LEU A 21 -6.54 10.87 -3.60
CA LEU A 21 -6.54 12.09 -4.40
C LEU A 21 -6.98 11.82 -5.84
N ALA A 22 -6.42 10.78 -6.49
CA ALA A 22 -6.77 10.41 -7.86
C ALA A 22 -8.25 10.00 -7.99
N GLN A 23 -8.78 9.25 -7.00
CA GLN A 23 -10.18 8.85 -6.94
C GLN A 23 -11.14 10.01 -6.64
N GLY A 24 -10.67 11.04 -5.92
CA GLY A 24 -11.45 12.23 -5.60
C GLY A 24 -11.53 13.27 -6.73
N ARG A 25 -10.84 13.06 -7.86
CA ARG A 25 -10.89 13.98 -9.00
C ARG A 25 -12.24 13.86 -9.73
N ARG A 26 -12.76 15.00 -10.22
CA ARG A 26 -13.99 15.07 -11.04
C ARG A 26 -13.91 14.18 -12.29
N PHE A 27 -12.72 14.09 -12.88
CA PHE A 27 -12.41 13.16 -13.96
C PHE A 27 -11.23 12.30 -13.51
N ALA A 28 -11.55 11.17 -12.91
CA ALA A 28 -10.55 10.21 -12.46
C ALA A 28 -10.02 9.40 -13.66
N ASP A 29 -8.70 9.29 -13.79
CA ASP A 29 -8.07 8.43 -14.80
C ASP A 29 -8.02 6.97 -14.28
N PRO A 30 -8.75 6.03 -14.92
CA PRO A 30 -8.73 4.63 -14.54
C PRO A 30 -7.34 3.98 -14.64
N HIS A 31 -6.49 4.43 -15.58
CA HIS A 31 -5.14 3.91 -15.76
C HIS A 31 -4.22 4.34 -14.62
N GLU A 32 -4.27 5.63 -14.23
CA GLU A 32 -3.54 6.14 -13.05
C GLU A 32 -3.95 5.38 -11.78
N ILE A 33 -5.25 5.19 -11.55
CA ILE A 33 -5.77 4.45 -10.40
C ILE A 33 -5.30 2.99 -10.42
N ALA A 34 -5.35 2.32 -11.57
CA ALA A 34 -4.89 0.96 -11.72
C ALA A 34 -3.38 0.83 -11.46
N LEU A 35 -2.58 1.78 -11.94
CA LEU A 35 -1.14 1.83 -11.70
C LEU A 35 -0.83 2.00 -10.21
N LEU A 36 -1.48 2.96 -9.54
CA LEU A 36 -1.33 3.20 -8.10
C LEU A 36 -1.71 1.97 -7.27
N LYS A 37 -2.81 1.28 -7.62
CA LYS A 37 -3.20 0.00 -6.99
C LYS A 37 -2.14 -1.08 -7.16
N ARG A 38 -1.60 -1.25 -8.37
CA ARG A 38 -0.53 -2.23 -8.64
C ARG A 38 0.74 -1.92 -7.84
N MET A 39 1.12 -0.65 -7.74
CA MET A 39 2.26 -0.22 -6.92
C MET A 39 2.03 -0.54 -5.44
N LYS A 40 0.82 -0.30 -4.92
CA LYS A 40 0.45 -0.64 -3.54
C LYS A 40 0.55 -2.14 -3.26
N THR A 41 0.02 -2.98 -4.15
CA THR A 41 0.12 -4.45 -4.01
C THR A 41 1.57 -4.91 -3.95
N ARG A 42 2.44 -4.39 -4.84
CA ARG A 42 3.88 -4.72 -4.80
C ARG A 42 4.57 -4.35 -3.49
N ILE A 43 4.15 -3.26 -2.83
CA ILE A 43 4.69 -2.88 -1.52
C ILE A 43 4.17 -3.82 -0.43
N ARG A 44 2.87 -4.16 -0.47
CA ARG A 44 2.29 -5.15 0.45
C ARG A 44 3.00 -6.50 0.35
N ASP A 45 3.28 -6.97 -0.87
CA ASP A 45 4.01 -8.23 -1.10
C ASP A 45 5.46 -8.17 -0.60
N ARG A 46 6.08 -6.98 -0.61
CA ARG A 46 7.40 -6.77 -0.01
C ARG A 46 7.32 -6.77 1.52
N LEU A 47 6.29 -6.15 2.09
CA LEU A 47 6.06 -6.11 3.54
C LEU A 47 5.72 -7.50 4.08
N SER A 48 4.93 -8.31 3.39
CA SER A 48 4.59 -9.68 3.80
C SER A 48 5.82 -10.61 3.86
N ARG A 49 6.86 -10.33 3.08
CA ARG A 49 8.15 -11.03 3.17
C ARG A 49 9.01 -10.60 4.37
N HIS A 50 8.73 -9.43 4.95
CA HIS A 50 9.51 -8.87 6.07
C HIS A 50 8.77 -8.90 7.40
N LEU A 51 7.45 -9.04 7.37
CA LEU A 51 6.60 -9.17 8.56
C LEU A 51 6.25 -10.64 8.73
N PRO A 52 6.33 -11.19 9.95
CA PRO A 52 5.77 -12.52 10.20
C PRO A 52 4.28 -12.51 9.84
N PRO A 53 3.73 -13.63 9.32
CA PRO A 53 2.32 -13.70 9.00
C PRO A 53 1.51 -13.28 10.22
N ILE A 54 0.77 -12.18 10.10
CA ILE A 54 -0.13 -11.66 11.15
C ILE A 54 -1.36 -12.59 11.32
N ALA A 55 -1.37 -13.74 10.62
CA ALA A 55 -2.44 -14.74 10.59
C ALA A 55 -2.73 -15.43 11.95
N GLY A 56 -1.99 -15.13 13.02
CA GLY A 56 -2.23 -15.67 14.36
C GLY A 56 -3.07 -14.78 15.30
N ARG A 57 -3.55 -13.61 14.87
CA ARG A 57 -4.16 -12.62 15.81
C ARG A 57 -5.59 -12.16 15.53
N LEU A 58 -6.28 -12.77 14.57
CA LEU A 58 -7.70 -12.47 14.29
C LEU A 58 -8.62 -13.68 14.45
N SER A 59 -8.17 -14.70 15.18
CA SER A 59 -9.04 -15.77 15.69
C SER A 59 -9.39 -15.48 17.15
N LEU A 60 -10.28 -14.50 17.38
CA LEU A 60 -11.04 -14.31 18.62
C LEU A 60 -12.46 -13.87 18.25
#